data_AF-A0A974SUN7-F1
#
_entry.id   AF-A0A974SUN7-F1
#
_cell.length_a   1.000
_cell.length_b   1.000
_cell.length_c   1.000
_cell.angle_alpha   90.00
_cell.angle_beta   90.00
_cell.angle_gamma   90.00
#
_symmetry.space_group_name_H-M   'P 1'
#
loop_
_entity.id
_entity.type
_entity.pdbx_description
1 polymer ?
#
loop_
_entity_poly.entity_id
_entity_poly.type
_entity_poly.pdbx_seq_one_letter_code
_entity_poly.pdbx_strand_id
1 'polypeptide(L)'
;MKQTLTAGLLLLAVGAAPAQALESPYLPLAQAGGGPLVLKEDPAKDPVLLELLGKFNKKTALEKLPILTISQRERIMGYYKLARSQPDISDRTVANGVSGMVLGYVEIDDVRRFVDEYAKTGKLPKGLPLPYANFKGASEKFPWAEIYLANELSSTKKLDEQIGVILDTVIADADRRSEEADRRSEEARRQGEDARKSIELLKQLLKAVK
;
A
#
# COMPACT_ATOMS: atom_id res chain seq x y z
N MET A 1 -35.41 -35.32 57.29
CA MET A 1 -33.94 -35.51 57.36
C MET A 1 -33.36 -34.69 56.21
N LYS A 2 -32.89 -33.44 56.44
CA LYS A 2 -31.47 -33.08 56.67
C LYS A 2 -30.55 -33.95 55.79
N GLN A 3 -29.86 -33.44 54.77
CA GLN A 3 -28.87 -32.35 54.86
C GLN A 3 -28.73 -31.55 53.55
N THR A 4 -28.49 -30.26 53.75
CA THR A 4 -28.00 -29.21 52.84
C THR A 4 -26.54 -29.44 52.45
N LEU A 5 -26.18 -29.16 51.19
CA LEU A 5 -24.81 -28.79 50.81
C LEU A 5 -24.84 -27.56 49.91
N THR A 6 -24.66 -26.43 50.57
CA THR A 6 -24.39 -25.10 50.06
C THR A 6 -22.98 -25.09 49.48
N ALA A 7 -22.81 -24.90 48.17
CA ALA A 7 -21.52 -24.53 47.59
C ALA A 7 -21.47 -23.01 47.51
N GLY A 8 -20.78 -22.42 48.49
CA GLY A 8 -20.62 -20.98 48.67
C GLY A 8 -19.84 -20.32 47.54
N LEU A 9 -20.42 -19.23 47.04
CA LEU A 9 -19.75 -18.19 46.29
C LEU A 9 -18.84 -17.43 47.27
N LEU A 10 -17.55 -17.81 47.34
CA LEU A 10 -16.55 -17.04 48.07
C LEU A 10 -15.88 -16.06 47.10
N LEU A 11 -16.37 -14.82 47.11
CA LEU A 11 -15.72 -13.66 46.50
C LEU A 11 -14.45 -13.36 47.32
N LEU A 12 -13.28 -13.73 46.82
CA LEU A 12 -12.02 -13.24 47.37
C LEU A 12 -11.70 -11.88 46.76
N ALA A 13 -11.86 -10.86 47.60
CA ALA A 13 -11.50 -9.49 47.34
C ALA A 13 -9.99 -9.35 47.11
N VAL A 14 -9.65 -8.74 45.97
CA VAL A 14 -8.68 -7.67 45.76
C VAL A 14 -7.51 -7.64 46.78
N GLY A 15 -6.44 -8.35 46.43
CA GLY A 15 -5.10 -8.16 46.97
C GLY A 15 -4.20 -7.53 45.91
N ALA A 16 -3.67 -6.34 46.21
CA ALA A 16 -2.83 -5.52 45.35
C ALA A 16 -1.40 -6.08 45.16
N ALA A 17 -0.89 -6.02 43.92
CA ALA A 17 0.52 -5.81 43.53
C ALA A 17 0.67 -6.03 42.00
N PRO A 18 1.65 -5.40 41.35
CA PRO A 18 1.38 -4.59 40.17
C PRO A 18 1.48 -5.38 38.86
N ALA A 19 0.75 -4.89 37.85
CA ALA A 19 1.03 -5.20 36.46
C ALA A 19 2.49 -4.83 36.17
N GLN A 20 3.37 -5.82 36.07
CA GLN A 20 4.66 -5.67 35.42
C GLN A 20 4.36 -5.44 33.94
N ALA A 21 4.22 -4.17 33.60
CA ALA A 21 4.39 -3.71 32.23
C ALA A 21 5.76 -4.20 31.78
N LEU A 22 5.75 -5.09 30.78
CA LEU A 22 6.94 -5.45 30.04
C LEU A 22 7.45 -4.15 29.39
N GLU A 23 8.47 -3.54 29.99
CA GLU A 23 9.10 -2.33 29.49
C GLU A 23 9.67 -2.61 28.10
N SER A 24 9.00 -2.11 27.08
CA SER A 24 9.57 -1.92 25.75
C SER A 24 10.49 -0.69 25.82
N PRO A 25 11.76 -0.77 25.38
CA PRO A 25 12.77 0.27 25.62
C PRO A 25 12.65 1.47 24.66
N TYR A 26 11.43 1.87 24.30
CA TYR A 26 11.21 3.08 23.50
C TYR A 26 10.89 4.25 24.43
N LEU A 27 11.74 5.27 24.34
CA LEU A 27 11.73 6.52 25.11
C LEU A 27 10.32 7.11 25.36
N PRO A 28 10.08 7.72 26.54
CA PRO A 28 8.82 8.40 26.84
C PRO A 28 8.79 9.75 26.12
N LEU A 29 8.02 9.86 25.04
CA LEU A 29 7.62 11.15 24.51
C LEU A 29 6.36 11.63 25.25
N ALA A 30 6.57 12.70 26.02
CA ALA A 30 5.59 13.71 26.42
C ALA A 30 4.52 13.35 27.46
N GLN A 31 4.91 13.40 28.73
CA GLN A 31 4.05 14.01 29.77
C GLN A 31 4.91 14.85 30.74
N ALA A 32 4.98 16.16 30.48
CA ALA A 32 5.35 17.15 31.49
C ALA A 32 4.81 18.54 31.09
N GLY A 33 3.77 18.99 31.81
CA GLY A 33 3.58 20.37 32.27
C GLY A 33 3.52 21.54 31.27
N GLY A 34 2.30 22.05 31.04
CA GLY A 34 1.95 23.48 31.15
C GLY A 34 2.76 24.57 30.42
N GLY A 35 2.43 24.80 29.14
CA GLY A 35 2.50 26.11 28.42
C GLY A 35 3.86 26.58 27.88
N PRO A 36 3.92 27.61 26.99
CA PRO A 36 2.90 28.13 26.06
C PRO A 36 3.05 27.49 24.65
N LEU A 37 2.07 27.72 23.77
CA LEU A 37 2.02 27.31 22.36
C LEU A 37 3.39 27.42 21.65
N VAL A 38 4.06 26.29 21.47
CA VAL A 38 5.16 26.19 20.51
C VAL A 38 4.51 26.27 19.13
N LEU A 39 4.92 27.29 18.38
CA LEU A 39 4.44 27.64 17.06
C LEU A 39 4.25 26.38 16.21
N LYS A 40 3.05 26.23 15.64
CA LYS A 40 2.79 25.30 14.54
C LYS A 40 3.63 25.77 13.35
N GLU A 41 4.91 25.46 13.34
CA GLU A 41 5.72 25.58 12.14
C GLU A 41 5.06 24.69 11.11
N ASP A 42 4.68 25.30 9.99
CA ASP A 42 4.16 24.60 8.84
C ASP A 42 5.22 23.57 8.40
N PRO A 43 4.97 22.26 8.52
CA PRO A 43 5.93 21.24 8.12
C PRO A 43 6.19 21.24 6.60
N ALA A 44 5.46 22.04 5.81
CA ALA A 44 5.80 22.34 4.41
C ALA A 44 7.05 23.24 4.26
N LYS A 45 7.59 23.79 5.35
CA LYS A 45 8.74 24.69 5.34
C LYS A 45 9.97 24.12 6.06
N ASP A 46 10.13 22.80 6.15
CA ASP A 46 11.34 22.22 6.78
C ASP A 46 12.59 22.65 5.96
N PRO A 47 13.30 23.71 6.41
CA PRO A 47 14.25 24.41 5.56
C PRO A 47 15.48 23.54 5.34
N VAL A 48 15.73 22.59 6.25
CA VAL A 48 16.86 21.67 6.21
C VAL A 48 16.70 20.66 5.08
N LEU A 49 15.52 20.04 4.95
CA LEU A 49 15.26 19.10 3.85
C LEU A 49 15.19 19.83 2.51
N LEU A 50 14.58 21.01 2.48
CA LEU A 50 14.52 21.85 1.27
C LEU A 50 15.91 22.33 0.84
N GLU A 51 16.78 22.69 1.77
CA GLU A 51 18.15 23.11 1.46
C GLU A 51 19.00 21.93 1.00
N LEU A 52 18.97 20.81 1.73
CA LEU A 52 19.72 19.60 1.39
C LEU A 52 19.30 19.09 0.00
N LEU A 53 18.01 18.85 -0.20
CA LEU A 53 17.50 18.39 -1.49
C LEU A 53 17.58 19.49 -2.55
N GLY A 54 17.45 20.76 -2.19
CA GLY A 54 17.63 21.87 -3.14
C GLY A 54 19.00 21.90 -3.80
N LYS A 55 20.05 21.50 -3.06
CA LYS A 55 21.43 21.41 -3.56
C LYS A 55 21.68 20.20 -4.47
N PHE A 56 21.04 19.06 -4.21
CA PHE A 56 21.37 17.79 -4.87
C PHE A 56 20.25 17.17 -5.71
N ASN A 57 18.99 17.51 -5.44
CA ASN A 57 17.80 17.06 -6.15
C ASN A 57 16.62 18.06 -6.04
N LYS A 58 16.76 19.20 -6.71
CA LYS A 58 15.79 20.32 -6.68
C LYS A 58 14.38 19.91 -7.07
N LYS A 59 14.23 18.96 -8.00
CA LYS A 59 12.93 18.45 -8.45
C LYS A 59 12.18 17.76 -7.30
N THR A 60 12.85 16.82 -6.62
CA THR A 60 12.26 16.13 -5.46
C THR A 60 11.92 17.11 -4.33
N ALA A 61 12.79 18.10 -4.08
CA ALA A 61 12.56 19.13 -3.07
C ALA A 61 11.29 19.93 -3.32
N LEU A 62 11.08 20.37 -4.57
CA LEU A 62 9.98 21.28 -4.91
C LEU A 62 8.66 20.57 -5.24
N GLU A 63 8.73 19.38 -5.86
CA GLU A 63 7.52 18.71 -6.36
C GLU A 63 7.03 17.59 -5.44
N LYS A 64 7.94 16.94 -4.69
CA LYS A 64 7.63 15.68 -3.99
C LYS A 64 7.64 15.81 -2.47
N LEU A 65 8.49 16.67 -1.92
CA LEU A 65 8.50 16.93 -0.48
C LEU A 65 7.19 17.59 0.05
N PRO A 66 6.54 18.54 -0.68
CA PRO A 66 5.33 19.19 -0.18
C PRO A 66 4.12 18.26 -0.06
N ILE A 67 4.04 17.25 -0.91
CA ILE A 67 2.90 16.31 -0.95
C ILE A 67 2.94 15.25 0.15
N LEU A 68 4.05 15.13 0.88
CA LEU A 68 4.17 14.18 1.98
C LEU A 68 3.29 14.59 3.17
N THR A 69 2.87 13.60 3.94
CA THR A 69 2.24 13.80 5.25
C THR A 69 3.26 14.25 6.28
N ILE A 70 2.75 14.81 7.40
CA ILE A 70 3.60 15.22 8.53
C ILE A 70 4.41 14.03 9.06
N SER A 71 3.78 12.88 9.27
CA SER A 71 4.47 11.69 9.81
C SER A 71 5.56 11.16 8.88
N GLN A 72 5.34 11.17 7.56
CA GLN A 72 6.36 10.78 6.58
C GLN A 72 7.57 11.72 6.64
N ARG A 73 7.33 13.04 6.73
CA ARG A 73 8.40 14.03 6.88
C ARG A 73 9.19 13.86 8.17
N GLU A 74 8.51 13.61 9.30
CA GLU A 74 9.17 13.33 10.59
C GLU A 74 10.10 12.11 10.49
N ARG A 75 9.68 11.05 9.80
CA ARG A 75 10.50 9.85 9.59
C ARG A 75 11.71 10.12 8.70
N ILE A 76 11.52 10.84 7.59
CA ILE A 76 12.63 11.28 6.71
C ILE A 76 13.62 12.13 7.50
N MET A 77 13.14 13.00 8.39
CA MET A 77 13.98 13.82 9.24
C MET A 77 14.72 13.03 10.31
N GLY A 78 14.08 12.02 10.89
CA GLY A 78 14.75 11.04 11.75
C GLY A 78 15.91 10.34 11.04
N TYR A 79 15.68 9.88 9.81
CA TYR A 79 16.71 9.31 8.96
C TYR A 79 17.84 10.32 8.66
N TYR A 80 17.52 11.55 8.26
CA TYR A 80 18.51 12.59 7.97
C TYR A 80 19.43 12.86 9.18
N LYS A 81 18.84 13.02 10.37
CA LYS A 81 19.59 13.29 11.61
C LYS A 81 20.55 12.13 11.93
N LEU A 82 20.09 10.89 11.78
CA LEU A 82 20.92 9.71 12.01
C LEU A 82 22.01 9.56 10.94
N ALA A 83 21.70 9.84 9.68
CA ALA A 83 22.70 9.82 8.61
C ALA A 83 23.82 10.84 8.86
N ARG A 84 23.47 12.02 9.34
CA ARG A 84 24.42 13.10 9.67
C ARG A 84 25.21 12.85 10.95
N SER A 85 24.76 11.96 11.83
CA SER A 85 25.55 11.56 13.01
C SER A 85 26.60 10.49 12.69
N GLN A 86 26.60 9.92 11.49
CA GLN A 86 27.60 8.95 11.07
C GLN A 86 28.86 9.67 10.56
N PRO A 87 30.06 9.32 11.05
CA PRO A 87 31.29 10.08 10.80
C PRO A 87 31.79 10.06 9.35
N ASP A 88 31.31 9.17 8.48
CA ASP A 88 31.86 8.94 7.14
C ASP A 88 30.85 9.11 5.99
N ILE A 89 29.70 9.72 6.25
CA ILE A 89 28.64 9.88 5.24
C ILE A 89 28.66 11.28 4.65
N SER A 90 28.94 11.38 3.34
CA SER A 90 28.92 12.66 2.62
C SER A 90 27.51 13.25 2.49
N ASP A 91 27.40 14.56 2.39
CA ASP A 91 26.11 15.26 2.18
C ASP A 91 25.38 14.78 0.93
N ARG A 92 26.11 14.46 -0.14
CA ARG A 92 25.52 13.90 -1.36
C ARG A 92 24.92 12.53 -1.11
N THR A 93 25.59 11.71 -0.30
CA THR A 93 25.12 10.38 0.09
C THR A 93 23.86 10.50 0.94
N VAL A 94 23.85 11.38 1.95
CA VAL A 94 22.65 11.67 2.75
C VAL A 94 21.50 12.18 1.87
N ALA A 95 21.76 13.14 0.98
CA ALA A 95 20.74 13.71 0.09
C ALA A 95 20.13 12.66 -0.84
N ASN A 96 20.93 11.73 -1.36
CA ASN A 96 20.44 10.62 -2.18
C ASN A 96 19.53 9.68 -1.37
N GLY A 97 19.90 9.35 -0.13
CA GLY A 97 19.08 8.53 0.76
C GLY A 97 17.75 9.19 1.12
N VAL A 98 17.81 10.46 1.54
CA VAL A 98 16.62 11.30 1.80
C VAL A 98 15.73 11.39 0.56
N SER A 99 16.31 11.63 -0.62
CA SER A 99 15.56 11.65 -1.87
C SER A 99 14.91 10.31 -2.19
N GLY A 100 15.59 9.19 -1.92
CA GLY A 100 15.04 7.85 -2.10
C GLY A 100 13.83 7.60 -1.19
N MET A 101 13.91 8.02 0.08
CA MET A 101 12.78 7.92 1.01
C MET A 101 11.60 8.80 0.59
N VAL A 102 11.84 10.04 0.17
CA VAL A 102 10.77 10.93 -0.33
C VAL A 102 10.06 10.27 -1.51
N LEU A 103 10.80 9.81 -2.51
CA LEU A 103 10.24 9.16 -3.68
C LEU A 103 9.51 7.86 -3.33
N GLY A 104 10.08 7.06 -2.42
CA GLY A 104 9.44 5.84 -1.95
C GLY A 104 8.08 6.12 -1.30
N TYR A 105 7.95 7.13 -0.44
CA TYR A 105 6.65 7.45 0.16
C TYR A 105 5.61 7.88 -0.87
N VAL A 106 6.03 8.61 -1.92
CA VAL A 106 5.16 8.94 -3.04
C VAL A 106 4.70 7.69 -3.78
N GLU A 107 5.58 6.72 -4.01
CA GLU A 107 5.23 5.43 -4.61
C GLU A 107 4.22 4.65 -3.77
N ILE A 108 4.40 4.59 -2.45
CA ILE A 108 3.44 3.95 -1.53
C ILE A 108 2.06 4.60 -1.63
N ASP A 109 2.00 5.93 -1.63
CA ASP A 109 0.72 6.64 -1.67
C ASP A 109 0.03 6.52 -3.03
N ASP A 110 0.79 6.43 -4.13
CA ASP A 110 0.24 6.14 -5.46
C ASP A 110 -0.29 4.70 -5.55
N VAL A 111 0.41 3.71 -4.98
CA VAL A 111 -0.09 2.32 -4.92
C VAL A 111 -1.34 2.23 -4.06
N ARG A 112 -1.36 2.86 -2.88
CA ARG A 112 -2.56 2.87 -2.03
C ARG A 112 -3.75 3.46 -2.76
N ARG A 113 -3.55 4.56 -3.48
CA ARG A 113 -4.60 5.18 -4.31
C ARG A 113 -5.10 4.22 -5.38
N PHE A 114 -4.19 3.50 -6.04
CA PHE A 114 -4.53 2.49 -7.03
C PHE A 114 -5.41 1.37 -6.43
N VAL A 115 -4.99 0.80 -5.29
CA VAL A 115 -5.74 -0.26 -4.59
C VAL A 115 -7.11 0.26 -4.15
N ASP A 116 -7.17 1.45 -3.54
CA ASP A 116 -8.41 2.06 -3.07
C ASP A 116 -9.39 2.36 -4.22
N GLU A 117 -8.88 2.86 -5.35
CA GLU A 117 -9.72 3.15 -6.52
C GLU A 117 -10.27 1.87 -7.15
N TYR A 118 -9.46 0.81 -7.25
CA TYR A 118 -9.94 -0.50 -7.67
C TYR A 118 -10.99 -1.04 -6.70
N ALA A 119 -10.75 -0.99 -5.39
CA ALA A 119 -11.68 -1.46 -4.38
C ALA A 119 -13.03 -0.71 -4.42
N LYS A 120 -13.00 0.60 -4.74
CA LYS A 120 -14.21 1.43 -4.85
C LYS A 120 -14.98 1.23 -6.15
N THR A 121 -14.28 1.04 -7.26
CA THR A 121 -14.88 1.09 -8.61
C THR A 121 -15.03 -0.28 -9.27
N GLY A 122 -14.30 -1.29 -8.79
CA GLY A 122 -14.13 -2.58 -9.46
C GLY A 122 -13.42 -2.48 -10.82
N LYS A 123 -12.80 -1.33 -11.13
CA LYS A 123 -12.11 -1.08 -12.40
C LYS A 123 -10.64 -0.79 -12.13
N LEU A 124 -9.78 -1.32 -13.01
CA LEU A 124 -8.36 -0.99 -13.00
C LEU A 124 -8.15 0.51 -13.24
N PRO A 125 -7.49 1.22 -12.31
CA PRO A 125 -7.07 2.60 -12.52
C PRO A 125 -6.10 2.71 -13.70
N LYS A 126 -6.02 3.90 -14.30
CA LYS A 126 -5.10 4.14 -15.41
C LYS A 126 -3.66 4.21 -14.91
N GLY A 127 -2.80 3.37 -15.50
CA GLY A 127 -1.39 3.29 -15.16
C GLY A 127 -1.17 2.32 -14.00
N LEU A 128 -0.35 1.29 -14.24
CA LEU A 128 0.10 0.43 -13.16
C LEU A 128 0.98 1.26 -12.22
N PRO A 129 0.87 1.05 -10.90
CA PRO A 129 1.75 1.72 -9.97
C PRO A 129 3.20 1.33 -10.25
N LEU A 130 4.11 2.29 -10.11
CA LEU A 130 5.54 2.04 -10.29
C LEU A 130 6.06 1.09 -9.19
N PRO A 131 7.00 0.19 -9.52
CA PRO A 131 7.59 -0.70 -8.53
C PRO A 131 8.35 0.11 -7.46
N TYR A 132 8.36 -0.37 -6.21
CA TYR A 132 8.99 0.23 -5.01
C TYR A 132 10.53 0.34 -5.04
N ALA A 133 11.11 0.61 -6.21
CA ALA A 133 12.54 0.60 -6.46
C ALA A 133 13.29 1.62 -5.60
N ASN A 134 12.64 2.74 -5.24
CA ASN A 134 13.30 3.83 -4.53
C ASN A 134 13.54 3.53 -3.03
N PHE A 135 12.64 2.78 -2.37
CA PHE A 135 12.88 2.35 -0.99
C PHE A 135 13.97 1.30 -0.89
N LYS A 136 13.97 0.33 -1.82
CA LYS A 136 14.99 -0.72 -1.87
C LYS A 136 16.40 -0.14 -2.06
N GLY A 137 16.55 0.82 -2.97
CA GLY A 137 17.83 1.50 -3.19
C GLY A 137 18.29 2.35 -1.99
N ALA A 138 17.38 2.84 -1.15
CA ALA A 138 17.72 3.53 0.09
C ALA A 138 18.14 2.54 1.20
N SER A 139 17.42 1.43 1.38
CA SER A 139 17.76 0.42 2.39
C SER A 139 19.09 -0.29 2.11
N GLU A 140 19.41 -0.55 0.84
CA GLU A 140 20.68 -1.20 0.45
C GLU A 140 21.89 -0.31 0.73
N LYS A 141 21.76 1.00 0.59
CA LYS A 141 22.85 1.97 0.84
C LYS A 141 23.03 2.29 2.31
N PHE A 142 22.00 2.07 3.12
CA PHE A 142 22.01 2.39 4.55
C PHE A 142 21.35 1.27 5.36
N PRO A 143 22.05 0.14 5.58
CA PRO A 143 21.48 -1.00 6.30
C PRO A 143 20.98 -0.64 7.70
N TRP A 144 21.65 0.28 8.39
CA TRP A 144 21.23 0.76 9.72
C TRP A 144 19.93 1.58 9.70
N ALA A 145 19.47 2.04 8.53
CA ALA A 145 18.19 2.74 8.37
C ALA A 145 17.00 1.79 8.25
N GLU A 146 17.24 0.48 8.22
CA GLU A 146 16.21 -0.54 8.15
C GLU A 146 15.17 -0.38 9.28
N ILE A 147 15.56 0.06 10.48
CA ILE A 147 14.62 0.32 11.59
C ILE A 147 13.58 1.39 11.24
N TYR A 148 13.95 2.41 10.45
CA TYR A 148 13.05 3.47 9.99
C TYR A 148 12.26 3.09 8.74
N LEU A 149 12.69 2.04 8.05
CA LEU A 149 12.10 1.56 6.81
C LEU A 149 11.33 0.25 6.99
N ALA A 150 11.46 -0.46 8.11
CA ALA A 150 10.93 -1.81 8.30
C ALA A 150 9.40 -1.84 8.22
N ASN A 151 8.73 -0.84 8.80
CA ASN A 151 7.27 -0.73 8.74
C ASN A 151 6.78 -0.44 7.30
N GLU A 152 7.55 0.35 6.57
CA GLU A 152 7.32 0.75 5.18
C GLU A 152 7.59 -0.40 4.23
N LEU A 153 8.67 -1.16 4.44
CA LEU A 153 9.01 -2.40 3.73
C LEU A 153 7.95 -3.49 3.97
N SER A 154 7.42 -3.59 5.20
CA SER A 154 6.29 -4.48 5.48
C SER A 154 5.00 -4.01 4.79
N SER A 155 4.75 -2.70 4.78
CA SER A 155 3.56 -2.11 4.15
C SER A 155 3.60 -2.27 2.62
N THR A 156 4.75 -2.07 2.00
CA THR A 156 4.95 -2.27 0.55
C THR A 156 4.71 -3.72 0.16
N LYS A 157 5.22 -4.69 0.94
CA LYS A 157 4.94 -6.12 0.70
C LYS A 157 3.44 -6.44 0.73
N LYS A 158 2.70 -5.92 1.71
CA LYS A 158 1.24 -6.11 1.78
C LYS A 158 0.51 -5.51 0.58
N LEU A 159 0.95 -4.34 0.14
CA LEU A 159 0.39 -3.68 -1.04
C LEU A 159 0.72 -4.45 -2.33
N ASP A 160 1.93 -5.01 -2.46
CA ASP A 160 2.30 -5.89 -3.58
C ASP A 160 1.42 -7.13 -3.64
N GLU A 161 1.17 -7.78 -2.50
CA GLU A 161 0.25 -8.92 -2.40
C GLU A 161 -1.18 -8.52 -2.85
N GLN A 162 -1.66 -7.35 -2.43
CA GLN A 162 -2.97 -6.83 -2.86
C GLN A 162 -3.03 -6.54 -4.36
N ILE A 163 -1.99 -5.93 -4.94
CA ILE A 163 -1.91 -5.71 -6.39
C ILE A 163 -1.95 -7.05 -7.13
N GLY A 164 -1.20 -8.05 -6.67
CA GLY A 164 -1.19 -9.39 -7.27
C GLY A 164 -2.61 -9.98 -7.36
N VAL A 165 -3.34 -9.97 -6.24
CA VAL A 165 -4.73 -10.46 -6.19
C VAL A 165 -5.65 -9.68 -7.15
N ILE A 166 -5.49 -8.36 -7.25
CA ILE A 166 -6.28 -7.54 -8.18
C ILE A 166 -6.01 -7.96 -9.63
N LEU A 167 -4.74 -8.11 -10.00
CA LEU A 167 -4.35 -8.50 -11.36
C LEU A 167 -4.84 -9.91 -11.71
N ASP A 168 -4.68 -10.88 -10.81
CA ASP A 168 -5.18 -12.24 -11.02
C ASP A 168 -6.69 -12.27 -11.21
N THR A 169 -7.42 -11.48 -10.42
CA THR A 169 -8.89 -11.36 -10.54
C THR A 169 -9.29 -10.80 -11.90
N VAL A 170 -8.60 -9.75 -12.37
CA VAL A 170 -8.88 -9.14 -13.67
C VAL A 170 -8.59 -10.11 -14.81
N ILE A 171 -7.47 -10.84 -14.74
CA ILE A 171 -7.09 -11.83 -15.75
C ILE A 171 -8.15 -12.93 -15.81
N ALA A 172 -8.53 -13.50 -14.67
CA ALA A 172 -9.56 -14.53 -14.61
C ALA A 172 -10.92 -14.06 -15.18
N ASP A 173 -11.31 -12.81 -14.90
CA ASP A 173 -12.52 -12.23 -15.45
C ASP A 173 -12.43 -11.99 -16.96
N ALA A 174 -11.25 -11.62 -17.48
CA ALA A 174 -11.02 -11.47 -18.91
C ALA A 174 -11.08 -12.82 -19.63
N ASP A 175 -10.45 -13.85 -19.08
CA ASP A 175 -10.48 -15.21 -19.62
C ASP A 175 -11.92 -15.73 -19.69
N ARG A 176 -12.69 -15.60 -18.60
CA ARG A 176 -14.10 -15.99 -18.58
C ARG A 176 -14.94 -15.26 -19.63
N ARG A 177 -14.72 -13.96 -19.82
CA ARG A 177 -15.42 -13.19 -20.86
C ARG A 177 -15.04 -13.64 -22.27
N SER A 178 -13.77 -14.03 -22.47
CA SER A 178 -13.30 -14.58 -23.74
C SER A 178 -13.99 -15.92 -24.02
N GLU A 179 -14.02 -16.84 -23.05
CA GLU A 179 -14.70 -18.12 -23.18
C GLU A 179 -16.21 -17.97 -23.46
N GLU A 180 -16.87 -17.04 -22.78
CA GLU A 180 -18.28 -16.73 -23.03
C GLU A 180 -18.51 -16.19 -24.45
N ALA A 181 -17.60 -15.37 -24.96
CA ALA A 181 -17.67 -14.83 -26.32
C ALA A 181 -17.47 -15.94 -27.37
N ASP A 182 -16.50 -16.83 -27.16
CA ASP A 182 -16.23 -17.98 -28.03
C ASP A 182 -17.44 -18.91 -28.09
N ARG A 183 -18.06 -19.19 -26.94
CA ARG A 183 -19.29 -20.00 -26.89
C ARG A 183 -20.44 -19.37 -27.68
N ARG A 184 -20.66 -18.06 -27.53
CA ARG A 184 -21.70 -17.33 -28.31
C ARG A 184 -21.41 -17.36 -29.80
N SER A 185 -20.13 -17.23 -30.18
CA SER A 185 -19.68 -17.32 -31.57
C SER A 185 -19.98 -18.69 -32.16
N GLU A 186 -19.70 -19.77 -31.43
CA GLU A 186 -19.97 -21.14 -31.87
C GLU A 186 -21.48 -21.43 -31.96
N GLU A 187 -22.29 -20.93 -31.03
CA GLU A 187 -23.76 -21.05 -31.10
C GLU A 187 -24.33 -20.35 -32.33
N ALA A 188 -23.86 -19.14 -32.65
CA ALA A 188 -24.24 -18.41 -33.85
C ALA A 188 -23.82 -19.16 -35.13
N ARG A 189 -22.64 -19.78 -35.12
CA ARG A 189 -22.14 -20.61 -36.25
C ARG A 189 -23.08 -21.79 -36.52
N ARG A 190 -23.49 -22.52 -35.46
CA ARG A 190 -24.43 -23.65 -35.57
C ARG A 190 -25.79 -23.23 -36.11
N GLN A 191 -26.35 -22.13 -35.61
CA GLN A 191 -27.61 -21.58 -36.11
C GLN A 191 -27.52 -21.20 -37.60
N GLY A 192 -26.39 -20.63 -38.02
CA GLY A 192 -26.12 -20.31 -39.42
C GLY A 192 -26.03 -21.57 -40.31
N GLU A 193 -25.42 -22.65 -39.82
CA GLU A 193 -25.37 -23.93 -40.53
C GLU A 193 -26.75 -24.57 -40.68
N ASP A 194 -27.56 -24.56 -39.62
CA ASP A 194 -28.92 -25.11 -39.66
C ASP A 194 -29.82 -24.30 -40.59
N ALA A 195 -29.74 -22.96 -40.55
CA ALA A 195 -30.45 -22.11 -41.49
C ALA A 195 -30.04 -22.38 -42.95
N ARG A 196 -28.74 -22.60 -43.22
CA ARG A 196 -28.26 -22.98 -44.56
C ARG A 196 -28.83 -24.33 -45.00
N LYS A 197 -28.87 -25.35 -44.13
CA LYS A 197 -29.48 -26.64 -44.43
C LYS A 197 -30.98 -26.51 -44.74
N SER A 198 -31.72 -25.72 -43.95
CA SER A 198 -33.15 -25.46 -44.20
C SER A 198 -33.38 -24.76 -45.54
N ILE A 199 -32.56 -23.76 -45.88
CA ILE A 199 -32.63 -23.08 -47.19
C ILE A 199 -32.38 -24.07 -48.33
N GLU A 200 -31.40 -24.96 -48.18
CA GLU A 200 -31.07 -25.95 -49.22
C GLU A 200 -32.21 -26.96 -49.42
N LEU A 201 -32.81 -27.46 -48.34
CA LEU A 201 -34.00 -28.31 -48.41
C LEU A 201 -35.18 -27.60 -49.09
N LEU A 202 -35.43 -26.34 -48.76
CA LEU A 202 -36.47 -25.54 -49.40
C LEU A 202 -36.22 -25.39 -50.91
N LYS A 203 -34.98 -25.15 -51.34
CA LYS A 203 -34.62 -25.09 -52.77
C LYS A 203 -34.88 -26.42 -53.47
N GLN A 204 -34.54 -27.55 -52.85
CA GLN A 204 -34.77 -28.87 -53.41
C GLN A 204 -36.26 -29.18 -53.57
N LEU A 205 -37.07 -28.89 -52.54
CA LEU A 205 -38.52 -29.03 -52.60
C LEU A 205 -39.14 -28.16 -53.70
N LEU A 206 -38.70 -26.91 -53.81
CA LEU A 206 -39.21 -25.98 -54.82
C LEU A 206 -38.83 -26.41 -56.25
N LYS A 207 -37.71 -27.10 -56.41
CA LYS A 207 -37.29 -27.72 -57.68
C LYS A 207 -38.10 -28.97 -58.01
N ALA A 208 -38.57 -29.72 -57.01
CA ALA A 208 -39.38 -30.92 -57.20
C ALA A 208 -40.85 -30.64 -57.52
N VAL A 209 -41.34 -29.43 -57.23
CA VAL A 209 -42.72 -28.99 -57.49
C VAL A 209 -42.86 -28.28 -58.86
N LYS A 210 -41.74 -27.98 -59.53
CA LYS A 210 -41.71 -27.49 -60.92
C LYS A 210 -41.49 -28.63 -61.90
#